data_AF-A0AAD2CTE3-F1
#
_entry.id   AF-A0AAD2CTE3-F1
#
_cell.length_a   1.000
_cell.length_b   1.000
_cell.length_c   1.000
_cell.angle_alpha   90.00
_cell.angle_beta   90.00
_cell.angle_gamma   90.00
#
_symmetry.space_group_name_H-M   'P 1'
#
loop_
_entity.id
_entity.type
_entity.pdbx_description
1 polymer ?
#
loop_
_entity_poly.entity_id
_entity_poly.type
_entity_poly.pdbx_seq_one_letter_code
_entity_poly.pdbx_strand_id
1 'polypeptide(L)'
;MDKSSLLTFAAASAAATGVALSLAQTDFVSRKFLDSKQLDAKRRSEYNYRWKAAMEKAYLQINYTLAGGISAVHNSPGLIDKQIEVISDETEMEGLAKRIAAKDSQFRCLKVDRDAQDTQGEFYLFLIDWETKYLYQLPLMAFGTVLAGVFEDQLTSNTLCFVADASSGKGTALLKELVLESKSGVAVVSEPLWMVQLARLVQANLYPAEKIQKLFFGLCRMEAWFVRDECKESKTVMFTLPGQACTSTLLPLAQKTFPEDRHVFVYDGCQASIEYANNCIRKKSRGKVASSLESVLYGASQDPIIHSVPLPSNSPLCKSVLKLVNKLSDLPVEQAQVVECWMGSIDAFFKLKEEEKKNGYLPYVFKLQYLTDGAGKYEDKSASYWTMCSILQFIAGSRSRQLSEGLIDAAREFMKDYNERIKGEGKGYVLSKNDVKIMEECVFLHKKILLGNKTLQDTVQPKQHWTLKEASKKGGCACCGPEDDDEEEEEQGRGRPVGSRIDMSMPGAFAMPGALGMPSGTKRKSNSPTGRKNSDSKRGYVDGRAGFAFDPSRFQ
;
A
#
# COMPACT_ATOMS: atom_id res chain seq x y z
N MET A 1 67.09 19.03 -13.22
CA MET A 1 65.63 19.09 -13.04
C MET A 1 65.33 20.28 -12.15
N ASP A 2 64.55 21.22 -12.67
CA ASP A 2 64.28 22.48 -12.01
C ASP A 2 63.34 22.26 -10.79
N LYS A 3 63.61 22.94 -9.66
CA LYS A 3 62.83 22.73 -8.42
C LYS A 3 61.35 23.06 -8.61
N SER A 4 61.05 23.96 -9.55
CA SER A 4 59.70 24.28 -10.03
C SER A 4 58.99 23.05 -10.61
N SER A 5 59.64 22.28 -11.47
CA SER A 5 59.03 21.12 -12.14
C SER A 5 58.71 19.98 -11.17
N LEU A 6 59.52 19.82 -10.12
CA LEU A 6 59.34 18.77 -9.11
C LEU A 6 58.16 19.08 -8.17
N LEU A 7 57.95 20.35 -7.83
CA LEU A 7 56.78 20.82 -7.08
C LEU A 7 55.48 20.70 -7.88
N THR A 8 55.49 21.03 -9.18
CA THR A 8 54.31 20.86 -10.05
C THR A 8 53.93 19.39 -10.21
N PHE A 9 54.92 18.48 -10.31
CA PHE A 9 54.67 17.04 -10.41
C PHE A 9 54.15 16.44 -9.10
N ALA A 10 54.67 16.90 -7.95
CA ALA A 10 54.17 16.50 -6.64
C ALA A 10 52.74 16.99 -6.39
N ALA A 11 52.42 18.24 -6.77
CA ALA A 11 51.07 18.80 -6.64
C ALA A 11 50.07 18.11 -7.58
N ALA A 12 50.45 17.83 -8.82
CA ALA A 12 49.62 17.07 -9.76
C ALA A 12 49.40 15.62 -9.30
N SER A 13 50.42 14.98 -8.71
CA SER A 13 50.29 13.64 -8.14
C SER A 13 49.38 13.64 -6.92
N ALA A 14 49.52 14.60 -6.00
CA ALA A 14 48.64 14.73 -4.84
C ALA A 14 47.19 15.05 -5.24
N ALA A 15 46.98 15.89 -6.26
CA ALA A 15 45.66 16.16 -6.82
C ALA A 15 45.07 14.92 -7.50
N ALA A 16 45.86 14.15 -8.26
CA ALA A 16 45.42 12.90 -8.85
C ALA A 16 45.09 11.83 -7.80
N THR A 17 45.89 11.72 -6.73
CA THR A 17 45.59 10.83 -5.59
C THR A 17 44.35 11.29 -4.83
N GLY A 18 44.16 12.60 -4.62
CA GLY A 18 42.95 13.15 -3.99
C GLY A 18 41.69 12.91 -4.83
N VAL A 19 41.77 13.10 -6.15
CA VAL A 19 40.69 12.78 -7.08
C VAL A 19 40.42 11.26 -7.10
N ALA A 20 41.45 10.42 -7.16
CA ALA A 20 41.31 8.96 -7.10
C ALA A 20 40.71 8.48 -5.77
N LEU A 21 41.09 9.07 -4.63
CA LEU A 21 40.47 8.78 -3.33
C LEU A 21 39.01 9.23 -3.30
N SER A 22 38.72 10.43 -3.81
CA SER A 22 37.35 10.94 -3.88
C SER A 22 36.47 10.10 -4.81
N LEU A 23 37.03 9.59 -5.93
CA LEU A 23 36.38 8.67 -6.84
C LEU A 23 36.19 7.28 -6.22
N ALA A 24 37.18 6.78 -5.46
CA ALA A 24 37.06 5.54 -4.70
C ALA A 24 36.04 5.65 -3.55
N GLN A 25 35.87 6.86 -3.01
CA GLN A 25 34.82 7.20 -2.04
C GLN A 25 33.45 7.43 -2.68
N THR A 26 33.34 7.50 -4.01
CA THR A 26 32.02 7.58 -4.63
C THR A 26 31.26 6.29 -4.36
N ASP A 27 30.00 6.47 -3.96
CA ASP A 27 29.13 5.38 -3.55
C ASP A 27 29.06 4.26 -4.61
N PHE A 28 29.05 4.63 -5.88
CA PHE A 28 29.05 3.71 -7.02
C PHE A 28 30.28 2.80 -7.07
N VAL A 29 31.48 3.35 -6.85
CA VAL A 29 32.73 2.58 -6.89
C VAL A 29 32.79 1.65 -5.70
N SER A 30 32.45 2.14 -4.50
CA SER A 30 32.43 1.29 -3.30
C SER A 30 31.49 0.09 -3.45
N ARG A 31 30.29 0.25 -4.03
CA ARG A 31 29.33 -0.84 -4.23
C ARG A 31 29.86 -1.96 -5.14
N LYS A 32 30.68 -1.62 -6.14
CA LYS A 32 31.22 -2.62 -7.07
C LYS A 32 32.26 -3.54 -6.44
N PHE A 33 32.90 -3.14 -5.34
CA PHE A 33 33.96 -3.91 -4.68
C PHE A 33 33.49 -4.65 -3.42
N LEU A 34 32.31 -4.30 -2.89
CA LEU A 34 31.75 -4.96 -1.72
C LEU A 34 31.14 -6.30 -2.11
N ASP A 35 31.32 -7.30 -1.25
CA ASP A 35 30.58 -8.55 -1.40
C ASP A 35 29.07 -8.34 -1.16
N SER A 36 28.25 -9.33 -1.55
CA SER A 36 26.78 -9.23 -1.43
C SER A 36 26.31 -8.95 0.02
N LYS A 37 27.00 -9.49 1.04
CA LYS A 37 26.62 -9.27 2.45
C LYS A 37 26.98 -7.86 2.89
N GLN A 38 28.15 -7.36 2.50
CA GLN A 38 28.59 -6.00 2.79
C GLN A 38 27.74 -4.96 2.05
N LEU A 39 27.36 -5.23 0.81
CA LEU A 39 26.42 -4.43 0.04
C LEU A 39 25.07 -4.30 0.74
N ASP A 40 24.48 -5.43 1.17
CA ASP A 40 23.23 -5.44 1.92
C ASP A 40 23.36 -4.67 3.24
N ALA A 41 24.44 -4.89 4.01
CA ALA A 41 24.70 -4.18 5.26
C ALA A 41 24.83 -2.65 5.05
N LYS A 42 25.57 -2.23 4.03
CA LYS A 42 25.73 -0.81 3.67
C LYS A 42 24.39 -0.19 3.31
N ARG A 43 23.60 -0.84 2.45
CA ARG A 43 22.28 -0.37 2.05
C ARG A 43 21.35 -0.23 3.25
N ARG A 44 21.31 -1.22 4.15
CA ARG A 44 20.54 -1.15 5.40
C ARG A 44 20.94 0.02 6.29
N SER A 45 22.24 0.31 6.39
CA SER A 45 22.73 1.48 7.11
C SER A 45 22.23 2.79 6.49
N GLU A 46 22.33 2.92 5.16
CA GLU A 46 21.82 4.09 4.43
C GLU A 46 20.30 4.27 4.58
N TYR A 47 19.55 3.18 4.53
CA TYR A 47 18.11 3.19 4.78
C TYR A 47 17.78 3.70 6.19
N ASN A 48 18.46 3.17 7.20
CA ASN A 48 18.27 3.58 8.59
C ASN A 48 18.62 5.06 8.78
N TYR A 49 19.69 5.54 8.15
CA TYR A 49 20.07 6.94 8.16
C TYR A 49 19.00 7.83 7.53
N ARG A 50 18.55 7.51 6.31
CA ARG A 50 17.51 8.30 5.61
C ARG A 50 16.21 8.36 6.39
N TRP A 51 15.78 7.23 6.94
CA TRP A 51 14.60 7.16 7.79
C TRP A 51 14.76 7.96 9.07
N LYS A 52 15.91 7.87 9.75
CA LYS A 52 16.17 8.65 10.96
C LYS A 52 16.12 10.15 10.66
N ALA A 53 16.79 10.59 9.60
CA ALA A 53 16.77 11.99 9.16
C ALA A 53 15.34 12.46 8.78
N ALA A 54 14.55 11.59 8.16
CA ALA A 54 13.15 11.81 7.83
C ALA A 54 12.27 12.00 9.07
N MET A 55 12.41 11.11 10.06
CA MET A 55 11.66 11.19 11.32
C MET A 55 12.09 12.39 12.15
N GLU A 56 13.39 12.66 12.26
CA GLU A 56 13.92 13.85 12.94
C GLU A 56 13.36 15.12 12.29
N LYS A 57 13.33 15.18 10.96
CA LYS A 57 12.70 16.30 10.25
C LYS A 57 11.21 16.42 10.58
N ALA A 58 10.46 15.32 10.59
CA ALA A 58 9.04 15.34 10.94
C ALA A 58 8.83 15.80 12.38
N TYR A 59 9.63 15.34 13.34
CA TYR A 59 9.57 15.76 14.74
C TYR A 59 9.92 17.22 14.92
N LEU A 60 10.98 17.69 14.23
CA LEU A 60 11.33 19.11 14.22
C LEU A 60 10.19 19.96 13.65
N GLN A 61 9.50 19.48 12.61
CA GLN A 61 8.33 20.16 12.06
C GLN A 61 7.14 20.15 13.02
N ILE A 62 6.85 19.04 13.70
CA ILE A 62 5.81 18.95 14.74
C ILE A 62 6.11 19.99 15.82
N ASN A 63 7.30 19.92 16.43
CA ASN A 63 7.72 20.84 17.48
C ASN A 63 7.69 22.30 17.00
N TYR A 64 8.15 22.56 15.78
CA TYR A 64 8.10 23.90 15.19
C TYR A 64 6.66 24.42 15.04
N THR A 65 5.73 23.58 14.57
CA THR A 65 4.32 23.97 14.44
C THR A 65 3.63 24.13 15.80
N LEU A 66 3.95 23.28 16.78
CA LEU A 66 3.45 23.39 18.15
C LEU A 66 3.97 24.65 18.85
N ALA A 67 5.19 25.09 18.53
CA ALA A 67 5.76 26.33 19.04
C ALA A 67 5.13 27.59 18.43
N GLY A 68 4.12 27.46 17.56
CA GLY A 68 3.44 28.57 16.87
C GLY A 68 4.01 28.94 15.50
N GLY A 69 4.88 28.09 14.93
CA GLY A 69 5.41 28.24 13.58
C GLY A 69 6.21 29.54 13.35
N ILE A 70 6.24 30.02 12.09
CA ILE A 70 7.00 31.23 11.68
C ILE A 70 6.61 32.45 12.51
N SER A 71 5.33 32.56 12.89
CA SER A 71 4.78 33.71 13.59
C SER A 71 5.23 33.82 15.06
N ALA A 72 5.72 32.74 15.66
CA ALA A 72 6.03 32.68 17.10
C ALA A 72 7.53 32.54 17.42
N VAL A 73 8.41 32.42 16.41
CA VAL A 73 9.86 32.23 16.58
C VAL A 73 10.54 33.37 17.38
N HIS A 74 9.86 34.50 17.58
CA HIS A 74 10.35 35.61 18.39
C HIS A 74 10.11 35.48 19.91
N ASN A 75 9.26 34.56 20.36
CA ASN A 75 8.90 34.45 21.78
C ASN A 75 9.26 33.06 22.35
N SER A 76 10.42 33.00 23.01
CA SER A 76 10.88 31.98 23.98
C SER A 76 10.66 30.49 23.62
N PRO A 77 11.72 29.72 23.30
CA PRO A 77 11.65 28.29 22.92
C PRO A 77 11.23 27.30 24.03
N GLY A 78 10.75 27.77 25.20
CA GLY A 78 10.38 26.94 26.35
C GLY A 78 8.87 26.71 26.56
N LEU A 79 8.04 26.94 25.53
CA LEU A 79 6.58 26.89 25.65
C LEU A 79 5.98 25.48 25.57
N ILE A 80 6.63 24.54 24.86
CA ILE A 80 6.08 23.18 24.64
C ILE A 80 6.30 22.28 25.87
N ASP A 81 7.46 22.38 26.53
CA ASP A 81 7.79 21.50 27.67
C ASP A 81 6.93 21.76 28.92
N LYS A 82 6.17 22.86 28.98
CA LYS A 82 5.31 23.20 30.11
C LYS A 82 3.86 22.70 29.97
N GLN A 83 3.52 22.00 28.89
CA GLN A 83 2.13 21.61 28.57
C GLN A 83 1.96 20.10 28.31
N ILE A 84 2.97 19.27 28.63
CA ILE A 84 2.88 17.81 28.49
C ILE A 84 2.45 17.20 29.82
N GLU A 85 1.28 16.57 29.82
CA GLU A 85 0.76 15.76 30.92
C GLU A 85 1.20 14.31 30.71
N VAL A 86 2.00 13.78 31.64
CA VAL A 86 2.42 12.37 31.61
C VAL A 86 1.41 11.57 32.42
N ILE A 87 0.70 10.67 31.75
CA ILE A 87 -0.30 9.80 32.38
C ILE A 87 0.25 8.38 32.38
N SER A 88 0.54 7.85 33.57
CA SER A 88 1.02 6.48 33.78
C SER A 88 0.04 5.61 34.58
N ASP A 89 -0.92 6.22 35.29
CA ASP A 89 -1.94 5.49 36.04
C ASP A 89 -3.00 4.88 35.11
N GLU A 90 -3.37 3.63 35.36
CA GLU A 90 -4.33 2.90 34.53
C GLU A 90 -5.74 3.50 34.58
N THR A 91 -6.15 4.02 35.74
CA THR A 91 -7.46 4.66 35.93
C THR A 91 -7.55 5.96 35.15
N GLU A 92 -6.48 6.75 35.16
CA GLU A 92 -6.38 7.99 34.38
C GLU A 92 -6.35 7.71 32.88
N MET A 93 -5.63 6.68 32.44
CA MET A 93 -5.63 6.22 31.04
C MET A 93 -7.04 5.79 30.60
N GLU A 94 -7.75 5.04 31.44
CA GLU A 94 -9.13 4.63 31.16
C GLU A 94 -10.07 5.84 31.11
N GLY A 95 -9.90 6.81 32.02
CA GLY A 95 -10.62 8.07 31.99
C GLY A 95 -10.39 8.84 30.69
N LEU A 96 -9.15 8.98 30.23
CA LEU A 96 -8.83 9.63 28.95
C LEU A 96 -9.39 8.85 27.76
N ALA A 97 -9.28 7.52 27.73
CA ALA A 97 -9.85 6.70 26.67
C ALA A 97 -11.39 6.85 26.59
N LYS A 98 -12.08 6.91 27.74
CA LYS A 98 -13.52 7.19 27.80
C LYS A 98 -13.86 8.59 27.29
N ARG A 99 -13.07 9.62 27.63
CA ARG A 99 -13.25 10.99 27.08
C ARG A 99 -13.10 11.05 25.56
N ILE A 100 -12.09 10.35 25.02
CA ILE A 100 -11.89 10.21 23.57
C ILE A 100 -13.12 9.58 22.92
N ALA A 101 -13.59 8.49 23.51
CA ALA A 101 -14.71 7.73 22.99
C ALA A 101 -16.05 8.50 23.13
N ALA A 102 -16.20 9.32 24.17
CA ALA A 102 -17.34 10.22 24.36
C ALA A 102 -17.34 11.43 23.41
N LYS A 103 -16.26 11.68 22.67
CA LYS A 103 -16.01 12.92 21.90
C LYS A 103 -16.03 14.19 22.77
N ASP A 104 -15.52 14.11 24.00
CA ASP A 104 -15.44 15.29 24.87
C ASP A 104 -14.50 16.37 24.32
N SER A 105 -13.53 15.97 23.48
CA SER A 105 -12.64 16.86 22.75
C SER A 105 -12.06 16.17 21.51
N GLN A 106 -11.25 16.90 20.74
CA GLN A 106 -10.65 16.49 19.49
C GLN A 106 -9.26 15.90 19.67
N PHE A 107 -9.17 14.62 20.00
CA PHE A 107 -7.87 13.96 20.20
C PHE A 107 -7.24 13.48 18.89
N ARG A 108 -5.92 13.64 18.79
CA ARG A 108 -5.12 13.31 17.61
C ARG A 108 -3.81 12.64 18.02
N CYS A 109 -3.43 11.60 17.29
CA CYS A 109 -2.11 11.00 17.47
C CYS A 109 -1.04 11.85 16.79
N LEU A 110 -0.06 12.33 17.56
CA LEU A 110 1.06 13.09 17.04
C LEU A 110 2.20 12.18 16.58
N LYS A 111 2.72 11.40 17.52
CA LYS A 111 3.90 10.56 17.31
C LYS A 111 3.98 9.44 18.34
N VAL A 112 4.72 8.40 17.99
CA VAL A 112 5.21 7.36 18.88
C VAL A 112 6.72 7.53 19.03
N ASP A 113 7.21 7.72 20.24
CA ASP A 113 8.63 7.99 20.49
C ASP A 113 9.08 7.43 21.84
N ARG A 114 10.39 7.37 22.06
CA ARG A 114 10.94 7.11 23.39
C ARG A 114 11.11 8.41 24.13
N ASP A 115 10.85 8.38 25.44
CA ASP A 115 11.24 9.49 26.30
C ASP A 115 12.75 9.44 26.51
N ALA A 116 13.42 10.60 26.37
CA ALA A 116 14.85 10.71 26.62
C ALA A 116 15.19 10.53 28.11
N GLN A 117 14.23 10.76 28.99
CA GLN A 117 14.39 10.63 30.44
C GLN A 117 14.04 9.22 30.94
N ASP A 118 13.31 8.42 30.15
CA ASP A 118 12.96 7.05 30.52
C ASP A 118 14.11 6.06 30.26
N THR A 119 14.66 5.54 31.35
CA THR A 119 15.70 4.49 31.31
C THR A 119 15.17 3.10 31.00
N GLN A 120 13.85 2.86 31.12
CA GLN A 120 13.25 1.57 30.84
C GLN A 120 13.16 1.29 29.33
N GLY A 121 13.32 2.32 28.51
CA GLY A 121 13.29 2.22 27.05
C GLY A 121 11.90 1.93 26.52
N GLU A 122 10.85 2.32 27.26
CA GLU A 122 9.47 2.20 26.84
C GLU A 122 9.18 3.18 25.69
N PHE A 123 8.23 2.81 24.83
CA PHE A 123 7.70 3.73 23.82
C PHE A 123 6.44 4.40 24.37
N TYR A 124 6.32 5.69 24.10
CA TYR A 124 5.19 6.51 24.49
C TYR A 124 4.41 6.97 23.26
N LEU A 125 3.10 7.03 23.42
CA LEU A 125 2.17 7.68 22.50
C LEU A 125 2.01 9.14 22.94
N PHE A 126 2.26 10.06 22.01
CA PHE A 126 1.99 11.47 22.20
C PHE A 126 0.65 11.81 21.54
N LEU A 127 -0.34 12.18 22.35
CA LEU A 127 -1.62 12.70 21.87
C LEU A 127 -1.68 14.21 22.04
N ILE A 128 -2.40 14.87 21.16
CA ILE A 128 -2.81 16.26 21.35
C ILE A 128 -4.32 16.32 21.43
N ASP A 129 -4.82 17.09 22.40
CA ASP A 129 -6.16 17.64 22.35
C ASP A 129 -6.13 18.86 21.43
N TRP A 130 -6.78 18.75 20.27
CA TRP A 130 -6.74 19.77 19.23
C TRP A 130 -7.49 21.04 19.61
N GLU A 131 -8.45 20.99 20.53
CA GLU A 131 -9.21 22.16 20.97
C GLU A 131 -8.42 22.92 22.02
N THR A 132 -7.95 22.21 23.05
CA THR A 132 -7.27 22.84 24.19
C THR A 132 -5.76 23.01 23.97
N LYS A 133 -5.21 22.34 22.95
CA LYS A 133 -3.76 22.25 22.64
C LYS A 133 -2.94 21.59 23.75
N TYR A 134 -3.57 20.86 24.67
CA TYR A 134 -2.87 20.05 25.67
C TYR A 134 -2.23 18.81 25.05
N LEU A 135 -1.03 18.47 25.52
CA LEU A 135 -0.28 17.31 25.08
C LEU A 135 -0.31 16.24 26.16
N TYR A 136 -0.55 14.99 25.75
CA TYR A 136 -0.54 13.84 26.64
C TYR A 136 0.57 12.88 26.22
N GLN A 137 1.36 12.42 27.19
CA GLN A 137 2.36 11.38 27.01
C GLN A 137 1.91 10.12 27.75
N LEU A 138 1.72 9.03 27.00
CA LEU A 138 1.06 7.81 27.48
C LEU A 138 1.92 6.57 27.17
N PRO A 139 2.10 5.61 28.09
CA PRO A 139 2.77 4.35 27.79
C PRO A 139 2.06 3.62 26.62
N LEU A 140 2.76 3.44 25.50
CA LEU A 140 2.15 3.09 24.21
C LEU A 140 1.28 1.83 24.29
N MET A 141 1.83 0.78 24.89
CA MET A 141 1.18 -0.53 24.91
C MET A 141 0.07 -0.62 25.97
N ALA A 142 0.26 0.01 27.13
CA ALA A 142 -0.75 0.04 28.18
C ALA A 142 -1.96 0.83 27.68
N PHE A 143 -1.74 2.08 27.26
CA PHE A 143 -2.81 2.94 26.76
C PHE A 143 -3.47 2.37 25.50
N GLY A 144 -2.69 1.83 24.55
CA GLY A 144 -3.24 1.22 23.33
C GLY A 144 -4.17 0.03 23.62
N THR A 145 -3.93 -0.72 24.69
CA THR A 145 -4.79 -1.84 25.11
C THR A 145 -6.07 -1.32 25.77
N VAL A 146 -5.97 -0.31 26.64
CA VAL A 146 -7.12 0.35 27.28
C VAL A 146 -8.02 1.00 26.23
N LEU A 147 -7.43 1.75 25.30
CA LEU A 147 -8.13 2.39 24.19
C LEU A 147 -8.87 1.38 23.31
N ALA A 148 -8.23 0.26 23.00
CA ALA A 148 -8.86 -0.82 22.25
C ALA A 148 -10.06 -1.39 23.00
N GLY A 149 -9.94 -1.69 24.30
CA GLY A 149 -11.05 -2.18 25.11
C GLY A 149 -12.25 -1.23 25.12
N VAL A 150 -12.02 0.06 25.32
CA VAL A 150 -13.09 1.07 25.28
C VAL A 150 -13.80 1.10 23.92
N PHE A 151 -13.08 0.97 22.81
CA PHE A 151 -13.67 0.92 21.46
C PHE A 151 -14.25 -0.44 21.07
N GLU A 152 -13.85 -1.53 21.72
CA GLU A 152 -14.49 -2.85 21.59
C GLU A 152 -15.87 -2.82 22.28
N ASP A 153 -15.96 -2.17 23.44
CA ASP A 153 -17.22 -2.00 24.18
C ASP A 153 -18.18 -1.01 23.49
N GLN A 154 -17.64 -0.05 22.73
CA GLN A 154 -18.43 0.87 21.93
C GLN A 154 -18.68 0.31 20.53
N LEU A 155 -19.93 -0.07 20.25
CA LEU A 155 -20.38 -0.41 18.89
C LEU A 155 -20.22 0.81 17.96
N THR A 156 -19.11 0.87 17.22
CA THR A 156 -18.89 1.91 16.21
C THR A 156 -19.54 1.49 14.89
N SER A 157 -20.49 2.28 14.38
CA SER A 157 -21.23 1.98 13.15
C SER A 157 -20.45 2.19 11.86
N ASN A 158 -19.17 2.57 11.95
CA ASN A 158 -18.37 2.93 10.78
C ASN A 158 -17.64 1.71 10.23
N THR A 159 -17.73 1.52 8.92
CA THR A 159 -16.89 0.56 8.18
C THR A 159 -15.59 1.24 7.80
N LEU A 160 -14.48 0.53 7.95
CA LEU A 160 -13.16 1.01 7.56
C LEU A 160 -12.82 0.51 6.15
N CYS A 161 -12.06 1.31 5.41
CA CYS A 161 -11.50 0.91 4.13
C CYS A 161 -10.00 1.24 4.08
N PHE A 162 -9.14 0.23 4.08
CA PHE A 162 -7.68 0.39 4.05
C PHE A 162 -7.17 0.33 2.61
N VAL A 163 -6.50 1.39 2.16
CA VAL A 163 -5.87 1.48 0.84
C VAL A 163 -4.36 1.31 0.98
N ALA A 164 -3.85 0.16 0.52
CA ALA A 164 -2.45 -0.19 0.48
C ALA A 164 -1.88 0.06 -0.92
N ASP A 165 -0.73 0.74 -1.00
CA ASP A 165 -0.16 1.20 -2.26
C ASP A 165 1.17 0.52 -2.62
N ALA A 166 1.28 0.07 -3.86
CA ALA A 166 2.51 -0.41 -4.49
C ALA A 166 2.93 0.48 -5.69
N SER A 167 2.50 1.74 -5.71
CA SER A 167 2.76 2.73 -6.77
C SER A 167 3.42 4.01 -6.24
N SER A 168 4.22 3.88 -5.17
CA SER A 168 5.03 4.97 -4.62
C SER A 168 4.19 6.18 -4.18
N GLY A 169 3.02 5.96 -3.58
CA GLY A 169 2.10 7.00 -3.11
C GLY A 169 1.17 7.55 -4.19
N LYS A 170 1.36 7.19 -5.46
CA LYS A 170 0.52 7.68 -6.57
C LYS A 170 -0.92 7.19 -6.43
N GLY A 171 -1.10 5.93 -6.02
CA GLY A 171 -2.41 5.29 -5.86
C GLY A 171 -3.19 5.86 -4.70
N THR A 172 -2.56 6.04 -3.54
CA THR A 172 -3.20 6.64 -2.36
C THR A 172 -3.54 8.11 -2.58
N ALA A 173 -2.64 8.89 -3.20
CA ALA A 173 -2.91 10.28 -3.56
C ALA A 173 -4.11 10.41 -4.53
N LEU A 174 -4.12 9.61 -5.61
CA LEU A 174 -5.22 9.61 -6.58
C LEU A 174 -6.54 9.25 -5.92
N LEU A 175 -6.58 8.15 -5.15
CA LEU A 175 -7.83 7.69 -4.55
C LEU A 175 -8.36 8.64 -3.49
N LYS A 176 -7.48 9.28 -2.71
CA LYS A 176 -7.87 10.34 -1.79
C LYS A 176 -8.57 11.48 -2.53
N GLU A 177 -7.94 12.05 -3.55
CA GLU A 177 -8.54 13.15 -4.33
C GLU A 177 -9.85 12.70 -5.00
N LEU A 178 -9.87 11.52 -5.62
CA LEU A 178 -11.06 10.98 -6.27
C LEU A 178 -12.26 10.85 -5.31
N VAL A 179 -12.03 10.33 -4.11
CA VAL A 179 -13.08 10.14 -3.10
C VAL A 179 -13.62 11.47 -2.57
N LEU A 180 -12.75 12.47 -2.38
CA LEU A 180 -13.11 13.80 -1.91
C LEU A 180 -13.86 14.60 -3.00
N GLU A 181 -13.31 14.66 -4.21
CA GLU A 181 -13.86 15.46 -5.33
C GLU A 181 -15.17 14.87 -5.87
N SER A 182 -15.32 13.54 -5.84
CA SER A 182 -16.59 12.89 -6.18
C SER A 182 -17.70 13.12 -5.15
N LYS A 183 -17.39 13.71 -3.98
CA LYS A 183 -18.34 13.91 -2.87
C LYS A 183 -19.01 12.61 -2.44
N SER A 184 -18.26 11.51 -2.48
CA SER A 184 -18.73 10.16 -2.11
C SER A 184 -19.23 10.01 -0.67
N GLY A 185 -19.00 11.02 0.18
CA GLY A 185 -19.39 11.02 1.58
C GLY A 185 -18.55 10.11 2.45
N VAL A 186 -17.41 9.64 1.94
CA VAL A 186 -16.40 8.85 2.66
C VAL A 186 -15.40 9.81 3.29
N ALA A 187 -15.16 9.69 4.59
CA ALA A 187 -14.12 10.46 5.26
C ALA A 187 -12.75 9.83 5.00
N VAL A 188 -11.68 10.64 4.98
CA VAL A 188 -10.34 10.16 4.62
C VAL A 188 -9.32 10.48 5.72
N VAL A 189 -8.70 9.44 6.27
CA VAL A 189 -7.52 9.55 7.12
C VAL A 189 -6.30 9.23 6.27
N SER A 190 -5.54 10.27 5.93
CA SER A 190 -4.47 10.19 4.94
C SER A 190 -3.12 9.94 5.57
N GLU A 191 -2.56 8.74 5.40
CA GLU A 191 -1.15 8.41 5.66
C GLU A 191 -0.60 8.94 7.01
N PRO A 192 -1.26 8.61 8.14
CA PRO A 192 -0.90 9.17 9.43
C PRO A 192 0.51 8.75 9.86
N LEU A 193 1.28 9.70 10.41
CA LEU A 193 2.68 9.47 10.80
C LEU A 193 2.86 8.27 11.75
N TRP A 194 1.93 8.07 12.68
CA TRP A 194 1.99 6.97 13.65
C TRP A 194 1.93 5.60 13.00
N MET A 195 1.31 5.44 11.82
CA MET A 195 1.32 4.18 11.08
C MET A 195 2.71 3.82 10.56
N VAL A 196 3.53 4.82 10.18
CA VAL A 196 4.92 4.60 9.80
C VAL A 196 5.73 4.10 10.99
N GLN A 197 5.55 4.74 12.16
CA GLN A 197 6.24 4.35 13.39
C GLN A 197 5.80 2.96 13.85
N LEU A 198 4.51 2.66 13.79
CA LEU A 198 3.99 1.34 14.10
C LEU A 198 4.54 0.27 13.16
N ALA A 199 4.60 0.52 11.84
CA ALA A 199 5.20 -0.41 10.89
C ALA A 199 6.64 -0.77 11.30
N ARG A 200 7.41 0.20 11.80
CA ARG A 200 8.77 -0.04 12.32
C ARG A 200 8.76 -0.90 13.58
N LEU A 201 7.87 -0.64 14.53
CA LEU A 201 7.74 -1.45 15.75
C LEU A 201 7.43 -2.92 15.41
N VAL A 202 6.54 -3.14 14.42
CA VAL A 202 6.20 -4.48 13.93
C VAL A 202 7.39 -5.18 13.30
N GLN A 203 8.14 -4.49 12.43
CA GLN A 203 9.30 -5.07 11.75
C GLN A 203 10.46 -5.35 12.71
N ALA A 204 10.65 -4.49 13.70
CA ALA A 204 11.62 -4.70 14.77
C ALA A 204 11.17 -5.80 15.75
N ASN A 205 9.92 -6.27 15.65
CA ASN A 205 9.34 -7.32 16.48
C ASN A 205 9.53 -7.04 17.98
N LEU A 206 9.34 -5.78 18.38
CA LEU A 206 9.59 -5.31 19.75
C LEU A 206 8.47 -5.71 20.72
N TYR A 207 7.27 -5.99 20.19
CA TYR A 207 6.09 -6.33 20.97
C TYR A 207 5.38 -7.56 20.41
N PRO A 208 4.65 -8.32 21.26
CA PRO A 208 3.82 -9.43 20.78
C PRO A 208 2.80 -8.97 19.74
N ALA A 209 2.57 -9.81 18.72
CA ALA A 209 1.68 -9.49 17.61
C ALA A 209 0.24 -9.18 18.04
N GLU A 210 -0.26 -9.79 19.12
CA GLU A 210 -1.59 -9.54 19.66
C GLU A 210 -1.72 -8.13 20.25
N LYS A 211 -0.72 -7.69 21.02
CA LYS A 211 -0.72 -6.34 21.58
C LYS A 211 -0.60 -5.26 20.49
N ILE A 212 0.20 -5.53 19.45
CA ILE A 212 0.27 -4.67 18.26
C ILE A 212 -1.09 -4.57 17.55
N GLN A 213 -1.81 -5.69 17.41
CA GLN A 213 -3.13 -5.68 16.78
C GLN A 213 -4.13 -4.85 17.58
N LYS A 214 -4.13 -4.96 18.92
CA LYS A 214 -4.95 -4.11 19.81
C LYS A 214 -4.59 -2.63 19.69
N LEU A 215 -3.31 -2.30 19.74
CA LEU A 215 -2.85 -0.92 19.53
C LEU A 215 -3.29 -0.37 18.17
N PHE A 216 -3.11 -1.16 17.10
CA PHE A 216 -3.54 -0.77 15.76
C PHE A 216 -5.05 -0.57 15.69
N PHE A 217 -5.82 -1.44 16.33
CA PHE A 217 -7.27 -1.34 16.44
C PHE A 217 -7.69 -0.03 17.12
N GLY A 218 -7.20 0.21 18.33
CA GLY A 218 -7.55 1.39 19.12
C GLY A 218 -7.19 2.71 18.42
N LEU A 219 -6.00 2.80 17.81
CA LEU A 219 -5.59 4.01 17.09
C LEU A 219 -6.41 4.25 15.81
N CYS A 220 -6.71 3.19 15.02
CA CYS A 220 -7.57 3.34 13.85
C CYS A 220 -8.99 3.76 14.26
N ARG A 221 -9.55 3.15 15.31
CA ARG A 221 -10.90 3.51 15.80
C ARG A 221 -10.95 4.94 16.33
N MET A 222 -9.93 5.39 17.07
CA MET A 222 -9.82 6.78 17.52
C MET A 222 -9.80 7.78 16.36
N GLU A 223 -8.94 7.56 15.35
CA GLU A 223 -8.87 8.45 14.18
C GLU A 223 -10.17 8.43 13.38
N ALA A 224 -10.75 7.25 13.18
CA ALA A 224 -12.05 7.07 12.50
C ALA A 224 -13.20 7.75 13.27
N TRP A 225 -13.14 7.73 14.60
CA TRP A 225 -14.14 8.33 15.46
C TRP A 225 -14.18 9.84 15.31
N PHE A 226 -13.00 10.47 15.23
CA PHE A 226 -12.91 11.89 14.97
C PHE A 226 -13.55 12.27 13.63
N VAL A 227 -13.14 11.60 12.54
CA VAL A 227 -13.61 11.97 11.19
C VAL A 227 -15.02 11.44 10.89
N ARG A 228 -15.67 10.80 11.86
CA ARG A 228 -17.00 10.20 11.69
C ARG A 228 -18.03 11.22 11.20
N ASP A 229 -17.96 12.46 11.66
CA ASP A 229 -18.99 13.45 11.34
C ASP A 229 -18.84 13.95 9.88
N GLU A 230 -17.70 13.67 9.24
CA GLU A 230 -17.48 13.84 7.79
C GLU A 230 -18.05 12.67 6.97
N CYS A 231 -18.25 11.51 7.60
CA CYS A 231 -18.90 10.34 6.98
C CYS A 231 -20.40 10.62 6.89
N LYS A 232 -20.85 11.16 5.75
CA LYS A 232 -22.27 11.41 5.47
C LYS A 232 -23.05 10.09 5.39
N GLU A 233 -23.70 9.82 4.27
CA GLU A 233 -24.51 8.61 4.10
C GLU A 233 -23.67 7.32 4.00
N SER A 234 -22.39 7.41 3.60
CA SER A 234 -21.54 6.24 3.36
C SER A 234 -21.12 5.48 4.63
N LYS A 235 -21.14 6.15 5.80
CA LYS A 235 -20.62 5.66 7.09
C LYS A 235 -19.21 5.02 6.99
N THR A 236 -18.43 5.42 5.99
CA THR A 236 -17.14 4.80 5.71
C THR A 236 -16.00 5.76 5.99
N VAL A 237 -14.97 5.27 6.68
CA VAL A 237 -13.69 5.94 6.82
C VAL A 237 -12.63 5.21 5.99
N MET A 238 -12.05 5.90 5.01
CA MET A 238 -10.92 5.40 4.23
C MET A 238 -9.59 5.78 4.88
N PHE A 239 -8.77 4.78 5.19
CA PHE A 239 -7.38 4.94 5.61
C PHE A 239 -6.46 4.68 4.43
N THR A 240 -5.62 5.65 4.05
CA THR A 240 -4.52 5.38 3.14
C THR A 240 -3.27 5.00 3.93
N LEU A 241 -2.70 3.83 3.64
CA LEU A 241 -1.47 3.39 4.30
C LEU A 241 -0.29 4.25 3.82
N PRO A 242 0.61 4.67 4.71
CA PRO A 242 1.68 5.62 4.38
C PRO A 242 2.74 5.00 3.47
N GLY A 243 2.66 5.35 2.19
CA GLY A 243 3.64 5.00 1.18
C GLY A 243 3.82 3.49 0.92
N GLN A 244 4.58 3.20 -0.14
CA GLN A 244 4.82 1.83 -0.61
C GLN A 244 5.69 1.00 0.35
N ALA A 245 6.47 1.65 1.18
CA ALA A 245 7.39 0.98 2.08
C ALA A 245 6.70 0.30 3.26
N CYS A 246 5.61 0.89 3.75
CA CYS A 246 4.87 0.35 4.89
C CYS A 246 3.84 -0.70 4.45
N THR A 247 3.44 -0.71 3.17
CA THR A 247 2.46 -1.65 2.61
C THR A 247 2.77 -3.11 2.95
N SER A 248 4.03 -3.54 2.82
CA SER A 248 4.42 -4.93 3.10
C SER A 248 4.13 -5.40 4.53
N THR A 249 4.07 -4.45 5.47
CA THR A 249 3.89 -4.69 6.90
C THR A 249 2.48 -4.37 7.36
N LEU A 250 1.94 -3.23 6.93
CA LEU A 250 0.66 -2.73 7.37
C LEU A 250 -0.53 -3.40 6.68
N LEU A 251 -0.41 -3.83 5.42
CA LEU A 251 -1.52 -4.50 4.74
C LEU A 251 -1.89 -5.84 5.44
N PRO A 252 -0.94 -6.75 5.73
CA PRO A 252 -1.27 -7.96 6.50
C PRO A 252 -1.77 -7.67 7.92
N LEU A 253 -1.22 -6.64 8.57
CA LEU A 253 -1.70 -6.21 9.90
C LEU A 253 -3.15 -5.72 9.83
N ALA A 254 -3.48 -4.88 8.85
CA ALA A 254 -4.83 -4.33 8.68
C ALA A 254 -5.85 -5.41 8.35
N GLN A 255 -5.52 -6.37 7.48
CA GLN A 255 -6.40 -7.50 7.21
C GLN A 255 -6.59 -8.40 8.44
N LYS A 256 -5.55 -8.60 9.25
CA LYS A 256 -5.65 -9.41 10.46
C LYS A 256 -6.44 -8.74 11.57
N THR A 257 -6.23 -7.44 11.80
CA THR A 257 -6.92 -6.66 12.83
C THR A 257 -8.37 -6.37 12.45
N PHE A 258 -8.62 -6.14 11.16
CA PHE A 258 -9.93 -5.78 10.64
C PHE A 258 -10.33 -6.73 9.51
N PRO A 259 -10.52 -8.04 9.78
CA PRO A 259 -10.89 -8.99 8.74
C PRO A 259 -12.24 -8.67 8.10
N GLU A 260 -13.07 -7.93 8.84
CA GLU A 260 -14.43 -7.61 8.42
C GLU A 260 -14.57 -6.34 7.59
N ASP A 261 -13.51 -5.53 7.56
CA ASP A 261 -13.47 -4.26 6.84
C ASP A 261 -12.96 -4.43 5.41
N ARG A 262 -12.93 -3.34 4.64
CA ARG A 262 -12.54 -3.38 3.22
C ARG A 262 -11.05 -3.10 3.05
N HIS A 263 -10.40 -3.79 2.13
CA HIS A 263 -8.97 -3.60 1.83
C HIS A 263 -8.79 -3.47 0.33
N VAL A 264 -8.10 -2.43 -0.08
CA VAL A 264 -7.74 -2.14 -1.46
C VAL A 264 -6.24 -2.28 -1.60
N PHE A 265 -5.79 -3.06 -2.56
CA PHE A 265 -4.39 -3.11 -2.96
C PHE A 265 -4.24 -2.46 -4.35
N VAL A 266 -3.72 -1.24 -4.36
CA VAL A 266 -3.43 -0.52 -5.60
C VAL A 266 -1.98 -0.73 -6.00
N TYR A 267 -1.75 -1.00 -7.27
CA TYR A 267 -0.40 -1.12 -7.81
C TYR A 267 -0.28 -0.47 -9.19
N ASP A 268 0.94 -0.11 -9.55
CA ASP A 268 1.33 0.28 -10.90
C ASP A 268 2.51 -0.62 -11.33
N GLY A 269 2.93 -0.52 -12.59
CA GLY A 269 4.17 -1.16 -13.04
C GLY A 269 5.37 -0.60 -12.27
N CYS A 270 6.33 -1.46 -11.91
CA CYS A 270 7.54 -1.05 -11.17
C CYS A 270 8.24 0.16 -11.81
N GLN A 271 8.30 0.20 -13.15
CA GLN A 271 8.82 1.34 -13.91
C GLN A 271 8.07 2.64 -13.57
N ALA A 272 6.74 2.63 -13.69
CA ALA A 272 5.90 3.79 -13.44
C ALA A 272 6.01 4.27 -11.98
N SER A 273 6.13 3.33 -11.03
CA SER A 273 6.38 3.65 -9.62
C SER A 273 7.71 4.39 -9.42
N ILE A 274 8.80 3.96 -10.08
CA ILE A 274 10.10 4.64 -10.01
C ILE A 274 10.05 6.02 -10.68
N GLU A 275 9.45 6.12 -11.86
CA GLU A 275 9.31 7.39 -12.58
C GLU A 275 8.53 8.40 -11.74
N TYR A 276 7.41 7.98 -11.14
CA TYR A 276 6.65 8.79 -10.20
C TYR A 276 7.49 9.17 -8.97
N ALA A 277 8.19 8.21 -8.37
CA ALA A 277 9.02 8.47 -7.20
C ALA A 277 10.10 9.52 -7.47
N ASN A 278 10.82 9.40 -8.58
CA ASN A 278 11.85 10.37 -8.99
C ASN A 278 11.26 11.74 -9.30
N ASN A 279 10.05 11.81 -9.85
CA ASN A 279 9.34 13.08 -10.04
C ASN A 279 9.03 13.76 -8.71
N CYS A 280 8.51 13.02 -7.73
CA CYS A 280 8.24 13.54 -6.40
C CYS A 280 9.52 14.06 -5.73
N ILE A 281 10.63 13.31 -5.82
CA ILE A 281 11.93 13.73 -5.28
C ILE A 281 12.42 15.03 -5.93
N ARG A 282 12.28 15.16 -7.25
CA ARG A 282 12.68 16.37 -7.98
C ARG A 282 11.82 17.59 -7.62
N LYS A 283 10.50 17.39 -7.49
CA LYS A 283 9.55 18.47 -7.15
C LYS A 283 9.73 18.96 -5.70
N LYS A 284 10.31 18.13 -4.81
CA LYS A 284 10.58 18.54 -3.44
C LYS A 284 11.71 19.57 -3.36
N SER A 285 11.34 20.83 -3.20
CA SER A 285 12.27 21.85 -2.73
C SER A 285 12.80 21.42 -1.35
N ARG A 286 14.12 21.29 -1.20
CA ARG A 286 14.80 20.83 0.03
C ARG A 286 14.52 21.68 1.29
N GLY A 287 13.73 22.77 1.21
CA GLY A 287 13.48 23.70 2.31
C GLY A 287 12.01 24.07 2.59
N LYS A 288 11.00 23.40 2.02
CA LYS A 288 9.61 23.77 2.33
C LYS A 288 9.26 23.30 3.75
N VAL A 289 9.08 24.26 4.66
CA VAL A 289 8.54 24.03 6.00
C VAL A 289 7.04 23.80 5.86
N ALA A 290 6.52 22.80 6.57
CA ALA A 290 5.10 22.51 6.61
C ALA A 290 4.32 23.73 7.14
N SER A 291 3.22 24.08 6.48
CA SER A 291 2.44 25.28 6.83
C SER A 291 1.50 25.07 8.01
N SER A 292 1.18 23.81 8.35
CA SER A 292 0.29 23.45 9.45
C SER A 292 0.70 22.13 10.10
N LEU A 293 0.32 21.92 11.36
CA LEU A 293 0.53 20.65 12.05
C LEU A 293 -0.16 19.48 11.31
N GLU A 294 -1.37 19.70 10.80
CA GLU A 294 -2.11 18.72 9.99
C GLU A 294 -1.31 18.27 8.76
N SER A 295 -0.64 19.20 8.07
CA SER A 295 0.21 18.87 6.92
C SER A 295 1.46 18.05 7.31
N VAL A 296 1.91 18.14 8.57
CA VAL A 296 3.00 17.29 9.09
C VAL A 296 2.47 15.90 9.44
N LEU A 297 1.32 15.84 10.13
CA LEU A 297 0.74 14.58 10.62
C LEU A 297 0.21 13.68 9.50
N TYR A 298 -0.39 14.29 8.47
CA TYR A 298 -1.09 13.59 7.38
C TYR A 298 -0.46 13.84 5.99
N GLY A 299 0.71 14.48 5.94
CA GLY A 299 1.43 14.82 4.71
C GLY A 299 2.89 14.38 4.67
N ALA A 300 3.40 13.73 5.73
CA ALA A 300 4.78 13.25 5.79
C ALA A 300 5.13 12.27 4.65
N SER A 301 4.14 11.58 4.09
CA SER A 301 4.17 10.60 3.01
C SER A 301 4.21 11.18 1.58
N GLN A 302 4.16 12.50 1.40
CA GLN A 302 4.39 13.11 0.09
C GLN A 302 5.82 12.83 -0.45
N ASP A 303 6.67 12.17 0.34
CA ASP A 303 7.82 11.47 -0.20
C ASP A 303 7.54 9.98 -0.41
N PRO A 304 7.72 9.49 -1.64
CA PRO A 304 7.73 8.06 -1.88
C PRO A 304 8.91 7.35 -1.20
N ILE A 305 9.98 8.07 -0.84
CA ILE A 305 11.24 7.48 -0.34
C ILE A 305 11.50 7.75 1.15
N ILE A 306 11.03 8.87 1.73
CA ILE A 306 11.31 9.28 3.14
C ILE A 306 10.90 8.21 4.17
N HIS A 307 9.92 7.37 3.85
CA HIS A 307 9.47 6.30 4.76
C HIS A 307 9.88 4.89 4.32
N SER A 308 10.87 4.77 3.42
CA SER A 308 11.42 3.47 3.03
C SER A 308 11.95 2.72 4.24
N VAL A 309 11.22 1.70 4.66
CA VAL A 309 11.75 0.68 5.54
C VAL A 309 12.59 -0.27 4.67
N PRO A 310 13.85 -0.57 5.03
CA PRO A 310 14.51 -1.72 4.45
C PRO A 310 13.61 -2.93 4.61
N LEU A 311 13.54 -3.76 3.57
CA LEU A 311 12.90 -5.06 3.68
C LEU A 311 13.45 -5.75 4.96
N PRO A 312 12.59 -6.31 5.81
CA PRO A 312 13.03 -7.01 7.00
C PRO A 312 14.13 -8.02 6.65
N SER A 313 15.15 -8.16 7.48
CA SER A 313 16.26 -9.10 7.24
C SER A 313 15.83 -10.55 7.06
N ASN A 314 14.66 -10.87 7.62
CA ASN A 314 13.97 -12.15 7.55
C ASN A 314 12.95 -12.23 6.39
N SER A 315 12.80 -11.17 5.60
CA SER A 315 11.96 -11.16 4.41
C SER A 315 12.41 -12.28 3.46
N PRO A 316 11.48 -13.03 2.84
CA PRO A 316 11.83 -14.04 1.85
C PRO A 316 12.75 -13.51 0.74
N LEU A 317 12.59 -12.22 0.40
CA LEU A 317 13.47 -11.43 -0.48
C LEU A 317 14.96 -11.47 -0.08
N CYS A 318 15.24 -11.40 1.22
CA CYS A 318 16.61 -11.44 1.75
C CYS A 318 17.18 -12.87 1.81
N LYS A 319 16.31 -13.90 1.85
CA LYS A 319 16.73 -15.31 1.99
C LYS A 319 16.96 -16.01 0.66
N SER A 320 16.26 -15.65 -0.42
CA SER A 320 16.27 -16.45 -1.66
C SER A 320 17.11 -15.93 -2.81
N VAL A 321 17.73 -14.74 -2.76
CA VAL A 321 18.38 -14.22 -3.99
C VAL A 321 19.69 -13.45 -3.74
N LEU A 322 20.78 -14.18 -3.51
CA LEU A 322 22.16 -13.62 -3.57
C LEU A 322 22.42 -12.85 -4.88
N LYS A 323 21.73 -13.21 -5.97
CA LYS A 323 21.84 -12.52 -7.27
C LYS A 323 21.06 -11.20 -7.34
N LEU A 324 19.99 -11.03 -6.56
CA LEU A 324 19.15 -9.83 -6.58
C LEU A 324 19.88 -8.66 -5.94
N VAL A 325 20.59 -8.89 -4.84
CA VAL A 325 21.37 -7.84 -4.15
C VAL A 325 22.41 -7.22 -5.10
N ASN A 326 23.11 -8.08 -5.86
CA ASN A 326 24.10 -7.62 -6.85
C ASN A 326 23.42 -6.84 -8.00
N LYS A 327 22.24 -7.26 -8.44
CA LYS A 327 21.51 -6.56 -9.51
C LYS A 327 20.93 -5.23 -9.04
N LEU A 328 20.45 -5.16 -7.80
CA LEU A 328 19.99 -3.91 -7.20
C LEU A 328 21.15 -2.93 -6.97
N SER A 329 22.38 -3.41 -6.76
CA SER A 329 23.55 -2.53 -6.67
C SER A 329 23.94 -1.87 -8.01
N ASP A 330 23.45 -2.40 -9.13
CA ASP A 330 23.64 -1.77 -10.45
C ASP A 330 22.68 -0.58 -10.67
N LEU A 331 21.63 -0.43 -9.85
CA LEU A 331 20.71 0.71 -9.88
C LEU A 331 21.18 1.84 -8.95
N PRO A 332 20.84 3.11 -9.26
CA PRO A 332 20.93 4.20 -8.29
C PRO A 332 20.20 3.86 -7.00
N VAL A 333 20.73 4.33 -5.86
CA VAL A 333 20.24 3.97 -4.53
C VAL A 333 18.74 4.12 -4.44
N GLU A 334 18.24 5.32 -4.76
CA GLU A 334 16.83 5.71 -4.71
C GLU A 334 15.94 4.76 -5.51
N GLN A 335 16.35 4.41 -6.74
CA GLN A 335 15.60 3.51 -7.60
C GLN A 335 15.57 2.10 -7.04
N ALA A 336 16.71 1.61 -6.54
CA ALA A 336 16.79 0.29 -5.90
C ALA A 336 15.88 0.21 -4.66
N GLN A 337 15.72 1.31 -3.90
CA GLN A 337 14.78 1.39 -2.77
C GLN A 337 13.33 1.21 -3.23
N VAL A 338 12.95 1.93 -4.28
CA VAL A 338 11.59 1.83 -4.82
C VAL A 338 11.32 0.43 -5.36
N VAL A 339 12.27 -0.18 -6.08
CA VAL A 339 12.15 -1.56 -6.57
C VAL A 339 11.96 -2.55 -5.41
N GLU A 340 12.75 -2.44 -4.34
CA GLU A 340 12.62 -3.29 -3.16
C GLU A 340 11.28 -3.14 -2.44
N CYS A 341 10.85 -1.91 -2.18
CA CYS A 341 9.56 -1.66 -1.56
C CYS A 341 8.41 -2.16 -2.46
N TRP A 342 8.58 -2.09 -3.78
CA TRP A 342 7.57 -2.55 -4.75
C TRP A 342 7.43 -4.06 -4.65
N MET A 343 8.57 -4.77 -4.74
CA MET A 343 8.63 -6.22 -4.61
C MET A 343 8.08 -6.70 -3.26
N GLY A 344 8.42 -6.00 -2.16
CA GLY A 344 7.89 -6.31 -0.83
C GLY A 344 6.38 -6.12 -0.71
N SER A 345 5.83 -5.10 -1.36
CA SER A 345 4.38 -4.86 -1.39
C SER A 345 3.64 -5.96 -2.17
N ILE A 346 4.19 -6.33 -3.33
CA ILE A 346 3.65 -7.40 -4.17
C ILE A 346 3.75 -8.76 -3.45
N ASP A 347 4.83 -9.00 -2.71
CA ASP A 347 4.97 -10.19 -1.88
C ASP A 347 3.96 -10.28 -0.76
N ALA A 348 3.71 -9.18 -0.06
CA ALA A 348 2.69 -9.15 0.98
C ALA A 348 1.31 -9.49 0.40
N PHE A 349 0.98 -8.92 -0.78
CA PHE A 349 -0.23 -9.30 -1.49
C PHE A 349 -0.26 -10.79 -1.86
N PHE A 350 0.81 -11.33 -2.45
CA PHE A 350 0.84 -12.76 -2.81
C PHE A 350 0.76 -13.68 -1.60
N LYS A 351 1.37 -13.29 -0.47
CA LYS A 351 1.24 -14.04 0.77
C LYS A 351 -0.22 -14.09 1.23
N LEU A 352 -0.92 -12.97 1.17
CA LEU A 352 -2.35 -12.92 1.51
C LEU A 352 -3.19 -13.77 0.55
N LYS A 353 -2.81 -13.85 -0.72
CA LYS A 353 -3.41 -14.77 -1.70
C LYS A 353 -3.15 -16.24 -1.39
N GLU A 354 -1.90 -16.60 -1.08
CA GLU A 354 -1.54 -17.96 -0.68
C GLU A 354 -2.30 -18.39 0.59
N GLU A 355 -2.56 -17.42 1.48
CA GLU A 355 -3.30 -17.59 2.73
C GLU A 355 -4.81 -17.29 2.59
N GLU A 356 -5.36 -17.10 1.38
CA GLU A 356 -6.77 -16.69 1.17
C GLU A 356 -7.75 -17.63 1.87
N LYS A 357 -7.51 -18.94 1.79
CA LYS A 357 -8.34 -19.95 2.48
C LYS A 357 -8.36 -19.81 4.00
N LYS A 358 -7.27 -19.29 4.57
CA LYS A 358 -7.13 -19.07 6.01
C LYS A 358 -7.67 -17.69 6.41
N ASN A 359 -7.45 -16.69 5.57
CA ASN A 359 -7.82 -15.30 5.83
C ASN A 359 -9.28 -15.00 5.45
N GLY A 360 -9.94 -15.89 4.71
CA GLY A 360 -11.36 -15.79 4.34
C GLY A 360 -11.64 -14.89 3.14
N TYR A 361 -10.75 -13.95 2.80
CA TYR A 361 -10.90 -13.08 1.64
C TYR A 361 -9.57 -12.51 1.13
N LEU A 362 -9.60 -11.93 -0.07
CA LEU A 362 -8.50 -11.25 -0.74
C LEU A 362 -8.81 -9.75 -0.89
N PRO A 363 -7.84 -8.83 -0.72
CA PRO A 363 -8.05 -7.41 -0.99
C PRO A 363 -8.55 -7.13 -2.41
N TYR A 364 -9.30 -6.05 -2.60
CA TYR A 364 -9.65 -5.53 -3.93
C TYR A 364 -8.39 -5.04 -4.64
N VAL A 365 -7.95 -5.79 -5.65
CA VAL A 365 -6.73 -5.48 -6.40
C VAL A 365 -7.06 -4.68 -7.64
N PHE A 366 -6.46 -3.51 -7.81
CA PHE A 366 -6.56 -2.80 -9.08
C PHE A 366 -5.24 -2.20 -9.54
N LYS A 367 -5.10 -2.14 -10.86
CA LYS A 367 -3.97 -1.54 -11.54
C LYS A 367 -4.27 -0.08 -11.86
N LEU A 368 -3.41 0.82 -11.39
CA LEU A 368 -3.59 2.26 -11.47
C LEU A 368 -3.72 2.79 -12.92
N GLN A 369 -3.04 2.14 -13.87
CA GLN A 369 -3.09 2.48 -15.30
C GLN A 369 -4.51 2.43 -15.88
N TYR A 370 -5.42 1.62 -15.33
CA TYR A 370 -6.81 1.63 -15.77
C TYR A 370 -7.50 2.96 -15.50
N LEU A 371 -7.03 3.73 -14.52
CA LEU A 371 -7.44 5.09 -14.28
C LEU A 371 -6.56 6.09 -15.01
N THR A 372 -5.23 5.92 -15.09
CA THR A 372 -4.34 7.01 -15.57
C THR A 372 -3.99 7.00 -17.05
N ASP A 373 -4.03 5.87 -17.75
CA ASP A 373 -3.44 5.74 -19.10
C ASP A 373 -4.41 6.08 -20.24
N GLY A 374 -5.55 6.71 -19.92
CA GLY A 374 -6.44 7.32 -20.92
C GLY A 374 -7.21 6.34 -21.81
N ALA A 375 -7.45 5.10 -21.37
CA ALA A 375 -8.28 4.15 -22.10
C ALA A 375 -9.79 4.51 -22.00
N GLY A 376 -10.20 5.50 -22.80
CA GLY A 376 -11.60 5.75 -23.16
C GLY A 376 -12.24 7.01 -22.57
N LYS A 377 -11.48 8.05 -22.19
CA LYS A 377 -12.02 9.37 -21.74
C LYS A 377 -13.11 9.31 -20.67
N TYR A 378 -13.19 8.21 -19.92
CA TYR A 378 -14.31 7.88 -19.02
C TYR A 378 -15.67 8.00 -19.71
N GLU A 379 -15.71 7.72 -21.02
CA GLU A 379 -16.95 7.49 -21.77
C GLU A 379 -17.67 6.30 -21.16
N ASP A 380 -19.00 6.35 -21.23
CA ASP A 380 -19.84 5.30 -20.68
C ASP A 380 -19.42 3.94 -21.23
N LYS A 381 -19.30 2.97 -20.34
CA LYS A 381 -18.89 1.60 -20.64
C LYS A 381 -17.42 1.40 -21.02
N SER A 382 -16.58 2.43 -20.98
CA SER A 382 -15.12 2.27 -21.12
C SER A 382 -14.52 1.49 -19.93
N ALA A 383 -13.33 0.94 -20.13
CA ALA A 383 -12.60 0.25 -19.06
C ALA A 383 -12.32 1.19 -17.88
N SER A 384 -11.86 2.41 -18.16
CA SER A 384 -11.61 3.43 -17.13
C SER A 384 -12.87 3.85 -16.40
N TYR A 385 -14.01 3.96 -17.11
CA TYR A 385 -15.31 4.21 -16.49
C TYR A 385 -15.70 3.11 -15.50
N TRP A 386 -15.65 1.84 -15.93
CA TRP A 386 -16.00 0.73 -15.04
C TRP A 386 -15.05 0.61 -13.85
N THR A 387 -13.74 0.77 -14.06
CA THR A 387 -12.79 0.75 -12.94
C THR A 387 -13.11 1.85 -11.93
N MET A 388 -13.39 3.07 -12.39
CA MET A 388 -13.75 4.20 -11.52
C MET A 388 -15.04 3.93 -10.73
N CYS A 389 -16.09 3.43 -11.39
CA CYS A 389 -17.33 3.07 -10.71
C CYS A 389 -17.11 1.94 -9.70
N SER A 390 -16.44 0.86 -10.08
CA SER A 390 -16.16 -0.29 -9.20
C SER A 390 -15.37 0.12 -7.96
N ILE A 391 -14.30 0.90 -8.11
CA ILE A 391 -13.48 1.30 -6.96
C ILE A 391 -14.24 2.23 -6.02
N LEU A 392 -14.99 3.20 -6.55
CA LEU A 392 -15.81 4.10 -5.73
C LEU A 392 -16.92 3.34 -5.02
N GLN A 393 -17.56 2.40 -5.70
CA GLN A 393 -18.61 1.55 -5.14
C GLN A 393 -18.04 0.68 -4.01
N PHE A 394 -16.86 0.11 -4.20
CA PHE A 394 -16.18 -0.67 -3.17
C PHE A 394 -15.80 0.20 -1.98
N ILE A 395 -15.11 1.32 -2.20
CA ILE A 395 -14.68 2.22 -1.14
C ILE A 395 -15.89 2.75 -0.37
N ALA A 396 -16.94 3.21 -1.04
CA ALA A 396 -18.15 3.74 -0.39
C ALA A 396 -19.07 2.66 0.22
N GLY A 397 -18.79 1.36 -0.01
CA GLY A 397 -19.59 0.27 0.55
C GLY A 397 -20.96 0.08 -0.09
N SER A 398 -21.19 0.61 -1.28
CA SER A 398 -22.48 0.55 -1.97
C SER A 398 -22.66 -0.80 -2.68
N ARG A 399 -23.04 -1.87 -1.97
CA ARG A 399 -22.99 -3.25 -2.51
C ARG A 399 -23.86 -3.52 -3.74
N SER A 400 -25.04 -2.89 -3.80
CA SER A 400 -26.07 -3.11 -4.82
C SER A 400 -26.66 -1.82 -5.37
N ARG A 401 -26.55 -0.72 -4.61
CA ARG A 401 -27.03 0.58 -5.03
C ARG A 401 -26.06 1.15 -6.05
N GLN A 402 -26.59 1.49 -7.21
CA GLN A 402 -25.88 2.28 -8.19
C GLN A 402 -25.46 3.60 -7.52
N LEU A 403 -24.20 3.98 -7.68
CA LEU A 403 -23.74 5.30 -7.24
C LEU A 403 -24.61 6.36 -7.91
N SER A 404 -24.92 7.44 -7.20
CA SER A 404 -25.71 8.53 -7.77
C SER A 404 -25.03 9.08 -9.03
N GLU A 405 -25.81 9.45 -10.04
CA GLU A 405 -25.27 9.96 -11.31
C GLU A 405 -24.37 11.18 -11.06
N GLY A 406 -24.77 12.08 -10.17
CA GLY A 406 -23.95 13.25 -9.80
C GLY A 406 -22.59 12.91 -9.19
N LEU A 407 -22.46 11.80 -8.43
CA LEU A 407 -21.18 11.35 -7.90
C LEU A 407 -20.29 10.80 -9.03
N ILE A 408 -20.87 10.00 -9.92
CA ILE A 408 -20.16 9.44 -11.08
C ILE A 408 -19.68 10.55 -12.02
N ASP A 409 -20.51 11.57 -12.25
CA ASP A 409 -20.17 12.70 -13.11
C ASP A 409 -19.07 13.57 -12.50
N ALA A 410 -19.13 13.86 -11.20
CA ALA A 410 -18.07 14.56 -10.48
C ALA A 410 -16.75 13.79 -10.51
N ALA A 411 -16.80 12.47 -10.28
CA ALA A 411 -15.63 11.61 -10.40
C ALA A 411 -15.04 11.63 -11.83
N ARG A 412 -15.91 11.59 -12.84
CA ARG A 412 -15.54 11.62 -14.26
C ARG A 412 -14.83 12.93 -14.63
N GLU A 413 -15.38 14.06 -14.19
CA GLU A 413 -14.81 15.39 -14.41
C GLU A 413 -13.45 15.51 -13.73
N PHE A 414 -13.37 15.17 -12.43
CA PHE A 414 -12.10 15.13 -11.70
C PHE A 414 -11.04 14.29 -12.41
N MET A 415 -11.39 13.08 -12.86
CA MET A 415 -10.43 12.20 -13.51
C MET A 415 -9.94 12.72 -14.88
N LYS A 416 -10.78 13.49 -15.59
CA LYS A 416 -10.35 14.18 -16.81
C LYS A 416 -9.34 15.26 -16.47
N ASP A 417 -9.66 16.13 -15.52
CA ASP A 417 -8.80 17.21 -15.07
C ASP A 417 -7.47 16.70 -14.51
N TYR A 418 -7.52 15.64 -13.70
CA TYR A 418 -6.35 14.97 -13.14
C TYR A 418 -5.40 14.47 -14.25
N ASN A 419 -5.94 13.80 -15.28
CA ASN A 419 -5.14 13.30 -16.39
C ASN A 419 -4.61 14.41 -17.30
N GLU A 420 -5.36 15.50 -17.49
CA GLU A 420 -4.89 16.67 -18.23
C GLU A 420 -3.76 17.36 -17.48
N ARG A 421 -3.88 17.51 -16.15
CA ARG A 421 -2.82 18.02 -15.27
C ARG A 421 -1.56 17.16 -15.38
N ILE A 422 -1.67 15.83 -15.26
CA ILE A 422 -0.51 14.94 -15.41
C ILE A 422 0.13 15.05 -16.79
N LYS A 423 -0.65 15.17 -17.86
CA LYS A 423 -0.11 15.39 -19.22
C LYS A 423 0.57 16.74 -19.36
N GLY A 424 0.05 17.78 -18.70
CA GLY A 424 0.55 19.15 -18.72
C GLY A 424 1.83 19.36 -17.90
N GLU A 425 2.07 18.56 -16.86
CA GLU A 425 3.28 18.63 -16.00
C GLU A 425 4.59 18.24 -16.72
N GLY A 426 4.54 18.00 -18.04
CA GLY A 426 5.69 17.66 -18.88
C GLY A 426 6.01 16.17 -18.86
N LYS A 427 6.89 15.73 -19.77
CA LYS A 427 7.45 14.36 -19.69
C LYS A 427 8.20 14.27 -18.38
N GLY A 428 7.64 13.53 -17.43
CA GLY A 428 8.29 13.24 -16.15
C GLY A 428 9.66 12.60 -16.33
N TYR A 429 10.32 12.30 -15.22
CA TYR A 429 11.55 11.52 -15.16
C TYR A 429 11.40 10.28 -16.05
N VAL A 430 12.21 10.19 -17.11
CA VAL A 430 12.27 9.04 -17.99
C VAL A 430 13.49 8.20 -17.58
N LEU A 431 13.26 6.94 -17.26
CA LEU A 431 14.35 6.01 -16.94
C LEU A 431 15.23 5.75 -18.17
N SER A 432 16.53 5.56 -17.94
CA SER A 432 17.41 5.12 -19.03
C SER A 432 17.04 3.70 -19.46
N LYS A 433 17.25 3.35 -20.73
CA LYS A 433 17.00 1.98 -21.23
C LYS A 433 17.78 0.92 -20.42
N ASN A 434 18.96 1.29 -19.93
CA ASN A 434 19.77 0.43 -19.09
C ASN A 434 19.14 0.21 -17.71
N ASP A 435 18.66 1.28 -17.05
CA ASP A 435 17.98 1.17 -15.76
C ASP A 435 16.70 0.34 -15.86
N VAL A 436 15.91 0.54 -16.93
CA VAL A 436 14.72 -0.28 -17.21
C VAL A 436 15.10 -1.75 -17.31
N LYS A 437 16.15 -2.08 -18.07
CA LYS A 437 16.62 -3.46 -18.22
C LYS A 437 17.05 -4.06 -16.88
N ILE A 438 17.85 -3.34 -16.08
CA ILE A 438 18.32 -3.83 -14.77
C ILE A 438 17.14 -4.02 -13.82
N MET A 439 16.19 -3.10 -13.79
CA MET A 439 14.97 -3.20 -12.99
C MET A 439 14.13 -4.41 -13.42
N GLU A 440 13.94 -4.62 -14.72
CA GLU A 440 13.24 -5.79 -15.24
C GLU A 440 13.95 -7.09 -14.81
N GLU A 441 15.28 -7.15 -14.89
CA GLU A 441 16.06 -8.28 -14.38
C GLU A 441 15.83 -8.49 -12.86
N CYS A 442 15.80 -7.42 -12.06
CA CYS A 442 15.51 -7.50 -10.62
C CYS A 442 14.12 -8.09 -10.33
N VAL A 443 13.09 -7.53 -10.97
CA VAL A 443 11.68 -7.99 -10.80
C VAL A 443 11.51 -9.42 -11.29
N PHE A 444 12.19 -9.78 -12.39
CA PHE A 444 12.18 -11.14 -12.92
C PHE A 444 12.85 -12.13 -11.94
N LEU A 445 13.98 -11.77 -11.35
CA LEU A 445 14.68 -12.60 -10.37
C LEU A 445 13.88 -12.83 -9.09
N HIS A 446 13.03 -11.89 -8.70
CA HIS A 446 12.27 -11.92 -7.44
C HIS A 446 11.23 -13.05 -7.38
N LYS A 447 10.34 -13.14 -8.36
CA LYS A 447 9.30 -14.20 -8.42
C LYS A 447 8.90 -14.57 -9.86
N LYS A 448 9.77 -14.30 -10.85
CA LYS A 448 9.43 -14.34 -12.28
C LYS A 448 8.18 -13.51 -12.59
N ILE A 449 7.95 -12.46 -11.80
CA ILE A 449 6.76 -11.64 -11.91
C ILE A 449 6.84 -10.85 -13.21
N LEU A 450 5.65 -10.72 -13.79
CA LEU A 450 5.27 -9.97 -14.95
C LEU A 450 6.07 -8.65 -15.16
N LEU A 451 6.90 -8.63 -16.21
CA LEU A 451 7.59 -7.44 -16.73
C LEU A 451 6.65 -6.58 -17.59
N GLY A 452 6.79 -5.25 -17.51
CA GLY A 452 6.07 -4.27 -18.35
C GLY A 452 4.59 -4.11 -18.03
N ASN A 453 3.73 -4.03 -19.06
CA ASN A 453 2.29 -3.73 -18.93
C ASN A 453 1.42 -4.89 -18.43
N LYS A 454 2.04 -5.99 -18.03
CA LYS A 454 1.34 -7.17 -17.58
C LYS A 454 0.61 -6.90 -16.24
N THR A 455 -0.52 -7.57 -16.04
CA THR A 455 -1.43 -7.34 -14.90
C THR A 455 -1.39 -8.54 -13.97
N LEU A 456 -1.36 -8.32 -12.64
CA LEU A 456 -1.55 -9.39 -11.67
C LEU A 456 -2.84 -10.16 -12.01
N GLN A 457 -2.80 -11.48 -11.88
CA GLN A 457 -3.92 -12.35 -12.29
C GLN A 457 -5.23 -11.98 -11.59
N ASP A 458 -5.14 -11.56 -10.33
CA ASP A 458 -6.28 -11.23 -9.47
C ASP A 458 -6.71 -9.77 -9.60
N THR A 459 -6.12 -9.02 -10.55
CA THR A 459 -6.55 -7.64 -10.83
C THR A 459 -8.01 -7.67 -11.27
N VAL A 460 -8.84 -6.92 -10.55
CA VAL A 460 -10.25 -6.77 -10.87
C VAL A 460 -10.36 -6.21 -12.29
N GLN A 461 -11.10 -6.95 -13.12
CA GLN A 461 -11.29 -6.59 -14.52
C GLN A 461 -12.42 -5.57 -14.64
N PRO A 462 -12.24 -4.49 -15.43
CA PRO A 462 -13.29 -3.51 -15.65
C PRO A 462 -14.44 -4.12 -16.44
N LYS A 463 -15.52 -4.50 -15.74
CA LYS A 463 -16.73 -5.08 -16.32
C LYS A 463 -17.96 -4.44 -15.68
N GLN A 464 -19.02 -4.32 -16.49
CA GLN A 464 -20.32 -3.73 -16.11
C GLN A 464 -20.99 -4.37 -14.88
N HIS A 465 -20.77 -5.66 -14.64
CA HIS A 465 -21.40 -6.41 -13.56
C HIS A 465 -20.40 -6.87 -12.50
N TRP A 466 -19.46 -5.99 -12.12
CA TRP A 466 -18.70 -6.27 -10.91
C TRP A 466 -19.60 -6.07 -9.70
N THR A 467 -20.24 -7.14 -9.26
CA THR A 467 -21.04 -7.17 -8.03
C THR A 467 -20.22 -7.81 -6.92
N LEU A 468 -20.28 -7.27 -5.69
CA LEU A 468 -19.71 -7.90 -4.50
C LEU A 468 -20.16 -9.37 -4.30
N LYS A 469 -21.23 -9.80 -4.99
CA LYS A 469 -21.78 -11.18 -4.99
C LYS A 469 -20.81 -12.27 -5.50
N GLU A 470 -19.79 -11.95 -6.31
CA GLU A 470 -18.81 -12.98 -6.73
C GLU A 470 -17.81 -13.32 -5.61
N ALA A 471 -17.52 -12.37 -4.71
CA ALA A 471 -16.72 -12.63 -3.52
C ALA A 471 -17.51 -13.49 -2.50
N SER A 472 -18.80 -13.21 -2.30
CA SER A 472 -19.64 -13.93 -1.34
C SER A 472 -19.88 -15.41 -1.68
N LYS A 473 -19.81 -15.81 -2.96
CA LYS A 473 -20.00 -17.21 -3.37
C LYS A 473 -18.83 -18.15 -3.08
N LYS A 474 -17.64 -17.64 -2.69
CA LYS A 474 -16.45 -18.47 -2.43
C LYS A 474 -15.77 -18.26 -1.08
N GLY A 475 -16.07 -17.17 -0.40
CA GLY A 475 -15.69 -16.92 0.99
C GLY A 475 -16.59 -15.81 1.49
N GLY A 476 -17.41 -16.07 2.50
CA GLY A 476 -18.30 -15.06 3.06
C GLY A 476 -17.51 -13.79 3.37
N CYS A 477 -17.79 -12.71 2.62
CA CYS A 477 -17.41 -11.39 3.06
C CYS A 477 -18.11 -11.18 4.39
N ALA A 478 -17.35 -10.80 5.39
CA ALA A 478 -17.76 -10.23 6.66
C ALA A 478 -18.96 -9.29 6.70
N CYS A 479 -19.13 -8.60 5.58
CA CYS A 479 -20.21 -7.68 5.35
C CYS A 479 -21.56 -8.42 5.18
N CYS A 480 -21.53 -9.71 4.80
CA CYS A 480 -22.67 -10.57 4.56
C CYS A 480 -22.97 -11.45 5.79
N GLY A 481 -23.63 -10.88 6.80
CA GLY A 481 -24.56 -11.70 7.57
C GLY A 481 -25.64 -12.25 6.62
N PRO A 482 -26.14 -13.48 6.83
CA PRO A 482 -27.26 -13.98 6.04
C PRO A 482 -28.47 -13.07 6.33
N GLU A 483 -28.80 -12.20 5.38
CA GLU A 483 -30.15 -11.67 5.31
C GLU A 483 -31.01 -12.80 4.74
N ASP A 484 -32.07 -13.14 5.46
CA ASP A 484 -33.02 -14.19 5.08
C ASP A 484 -33.44 -13.95 3.63
N ASP A 485 -33.27 -14.99 2.79
CA ASP A 485 -33.72 -14.96 1.41
C ASP A 485 -35.24 -14.72 1.42
N ASP A 486 -35.68 -13.50 1.11
CA ASP A 486 -37.07 -13.21 0.75
C ASP A 486 -37.38 -13.93 -0.56
N GLU A 487 -37.79 -15.20 -0.43
CA GLU A 487 -38.45 -15.99 -1.48
C GLU A 487 -39.83 -15.38 -1.78
N GLU A 488 -39.88 -14.26 -2.49
CA GLU A 488 -41.13 -13.75 -3.07
C GLU A 488 -41.14 -13.90 -4.61
N GLU A 489 -41.83 -14.98 -5.02
CA GLU A 489 -42.79 -15.05 -6.13
C GLU A 489 -42.32 -14.75 -7.56
N GLU A 490 -41.92 -15.81 -8.29
CA GLU A 490 -42.27 -15.97 -9.71
C GLU A 490 -43.16 -17.23 -9.90
N GLU A 491 -44.38 -17.19 -9.36
CA GLU A 491 -45.48 -18.01 -9.86
C GLU A 491 -46.27 -17.21 -10.91
N GLN A 492 -46.00 -17.46 -12.20
CA GLN A 492 -47.07 -17.44 -13.20
C GLN A 492 -46.66 -18.10 -14.53
N GLY A 493 -47.23 -19.29 -14.75
CA GLY A 493 -47.84 -19.62 -16.04
C GLY A 493 -46.98 -20.37 -17.06
N ARG A 494 -47.05 -21.70 -17.02
CA ARG A 494 -47.60 -22.54 -18.11
C ARG A 494 -47.48 -24.02 -17.77
N GLY A 495 -48.63 -24.65 -17.50
CA GLY A 495 -48.72 -26.08 -17.24
C GLY A 495 -48.52 -26.96 -18.48
N ARG A 496 -48.06 -28.19 -18.23
CA ARG A 496 -48.58 -29.47 -18.77
C ARG A 496 -47.88 -30.66 -18.05
N PRO A 497 -48.46 -31.88 -18.08
CA PRO A 497 -48.65 -32.66 -16.86
C PRO A 497 -47.72 -33.86 -16.65
N VAL A 498 -47.50 -34.13 -15.36
CA VAL A 498 -47.42 -35.41 -14.62
C VAL A 498 -47.12 -36.72 -15.35
N GLY A 499 -46.05 -37.36 -14.88
CA GLY A 499 -45.77 -38.81 -14.90
C GLY A 499 -44.26 -38.99 -14.79
N SER A 500 -43.63 -39.66 -13.82
CA SER A 500 -44.05 -40.67 -12.84
C SER A 500 -42.93 -40.78 -11.79
N ARG A 501 -43.31 -41.08 -10.54
CA ARG A 501 -42.43 -41.51 -9.44
C ARG A 501 -41.55 -42.71 -9.87
N ILE A 502 -40.33 -42.81 -9.34
CA ILE A 502 -39.80 -43.99 -8.67
C ILE A 502 -38.62 -43.56 -7.78
N ASP A 503 -38.53 -44.30 -6.68
CA ASP A 503 -37.89 -44.05 -5.40
C ASP A 503 -36.52 -44.75 -5.28
N MET A 504 -35.73 -44.25 -4.32
CA MET A 504 -34.65 -44.87 -3.52
C MET A 504 -33.68 -45.91 -4.14
N SER A 505 -32.37 -45.62 -4.03
CA SER A 505 -31.41 -46.45 -3.25
C SER A 505 -29.96 -45.92 -3.29
N MET A 506 -29.41 -45.70 -2.09
CA MET A 506 -27.99 -45.62 -1.70
C MET A 506 -27.23 -46.95 -1.98
N PRO A 507 -25.95 -47.18 -1.59
CA PRO A 507 -24.74 -46.34 -1.44
C PRO A 507 -23.43 -47.05 -1.94
N GLY A 508 -22.27 -46.39 -1.78
CA GLY A 508 -20.94 -47.06 -1.62
C GLY A 508 -19.87 -46.53 -2.59
N ALA A 509 -18.86 -45.78 -2.15
CA ALA A 509 -17.68 -46.16 -1.36
C ALA A 509 -16.45 -46.43 -2.25
N PHE A 510 -15.40 -45.63 -2.00
CA PHE A 510 -13.96 -45.91 -2.12
C PHE A 510 -13.36 -46.41 -3.45
N ALA A 511 -12.43 -45.61 -4.00
CA ALA A 511 -10.99 -45.90 -3.99
C ALA A 511 -10.29 -45.34 -5.25
N MET A 512 -9.27 -44.50 -5.04
CA MET A 512 -8.15 -44.31 -5.97
C MET A 512 -7.29 -45.58 -5.96
N PRO A 513 -6.62 -45.95 -7.06
CA PRO A 513 -5.20 -45.60 -7.16
C PRO A 513 -4.72 -45.25 -8.59
N GLY A 514 -3.62 -44.52 -8.67
CA GLY A 514 -3.00 -44.08 -9.91
C GLY A 514 -1.93 -45.00 -10.49
N ALA A 515 -1.07 -44.35 -11.27
CA ALA A 515 0.19 -44.78 -11.88
C ALA A 515 0.13 -45.46 -13.27
N LEU A 516 0.77 -44.75 -14.20
CA LEU A 516 1.69 -45.23 -15.26
C LEU A 516 1.15 -46.15 -16.36
N GLY A 517 1.17 -45.64 -17.59
CA GLY A 517 1.11 -46.48 -18.80
C GLY A 517 0.85 -45.72 -20.10
N MET A 518 1.89 -45.17 -20.71
CA MET A 518 2.01 -45.11 -22.18
C MET A 518 2.73 -46.40 -22.66
N PRO A 519 2.80 -46.80 -23.96
CA PRO A 519 2.46 -46.05 -25.19
C PRO A 519 1.76 -46.88 -26.30
N SER A 520 1.67 -46.28 -27.49
CA SER A 520 1.28 -46.76 -28.84
C SER A 520 -0.12 -46.30 -29.25
N GLY A 521 -0.36 -45.68 -30.41
CA GLY A 521 0.43 -45.54 -31.63
C GLY A 521 -0.48 -45.97 -32.78
N THR A 522 -1.01 -45.03 -33.57
CA THR A 522 -1.21 -45.19 -35.03
C THR A 522 -1.83 -43.95 -35.68
N LYS A 523 -1.30 -43.67 -36.87
CA LYS A 523 -1.58 -42.57 -37.79
C LYS A 523 -2.97 -42.71 -38.43
N ARG A 524 -3.59 -41.58 -38.79
CA ARG A 524 -4.19 -41.41 -40.12
C ARG A 524 -4.34 -39.93 -40.51
N LYS A 525 -3.65 -39.58 -41.59
CA LYS A 525 -3.84 -38.37 -42.41
C LYS A 525 -5.02 -38.59 -43.36
N SER A 526 -5.85 -37.57 -43.57
CA SER A 526 -6.47 -37.31 -44.88
C SER A 526 -6.64 -35.81 -45.09
N ASN A 527 -6.03 -35.33 -46.17
CA ASN A 527 -6.20 -34.01 -46.76
C ASN A 527 -7.49 -33.98 -47.59
N SER A 528 -8.16 -32.83 -47.67
CA SER A 528 -8.68 -32.22 -48.92
C SER A 528 -9.40 -30.89 -48.64
N PRO A 529 -9.38 -29.90 -49.57
CA PRO A 529 -9.40 -28.46 -49.27
C PRO A 529 -10.69 -27.73 -49.71
N THR A 530 -10.65 -26.38 -49.64
CA THR A 530 -11.65 -25.33 -50.00
C THR A 530 -12.50 -24.87 -48.80
N GLY A 531 -12.68 -23.59 -48.46
CA GLY A 531 -12.18 -22.30 -48.93
C GLY A 531 -12.78 -21.16 -48.09
N ARG A 532 -12.21 -19.95 -48.25
CA ARG A 532 -12.70 -18.60 -47.84
C ARG A 532 -12.69 -18.16 -46.35
N LYS A 533 -11.76 -17.25 -46.09
CA LYS A 533 -11.85 -15.93 -45.40
C LYS A 533 -12.84 -15.79 -44.21
N ASN A 534 -12.28 -15.64 -43.01
CA ASN A 534 -12.46 -14.45 -42.17
C ASN A 534 -11.39 -14.43 -41.07
N SER A 535 -10.51 -13.43 -41.14
CA SER A 535 -9.49 -13.16 -40.13
C SER A 535 -10.09 -12.28 -39.04
N ASP A 536 -10.81 -12.89 -38.11
CA ASP A 536 -11.07 -12.28 -36.81
C ASP A 536 -10.03 -12.79 -35.81
N SER A 537 -9.24 -11.85 -35.32
CA SER A 537 -8.24 -12.02 -34.27
C SER A 537 -8.91 -12.52 -32.99
N LYS A 538 -8.97 -13.84 -32.81
CA LYS A 538 -9.20 -14.43 -31.50
C LYS A 538 -7.97 -14.16 -30.62
N ARG A 539 -8.03 -13.07 -29.85
CA ARG A 539 -7.24 -12.92 -28.61
C ARG A 539 -7.71 -14.04 -27.68
N GLY A 540 -6.98 -15.16 -27.68
CA GLY A 540 -7.20 -16.25 -26.75
C GLY A 540 -6.82 -15.81 -25.34
N TYR A 541 -7.80 -15.37 -24.56
CA TYR A 541 -7.68 -15.32 -23.11
C TYR A 541 -7.80 -16.74 -22.57
N VAL A 542 -6.83 -17.15 -21.77
CA VAL A 542 -6.78 -18.47 -21.16
C VAL A 542 -7.60 -18.44 -19.87
N ASP A 543 -8.50 -19.41 -19.73
CA ASP A 543 -9.29 -19.66 -18.52
C ASP A 543 -8.36 -19.98 -17.34
N GLY A 544 -8.57 -19.31 -16.21
CA GLY A 544 -7.68 -19.23 -15.05
C GLY A 544 -7.55 -20.51 -14.21
N ARG A 545 -7.81 -21.68 -14.80
CA ARG A 545 -7.67 -22.99 -14.14
C ARG A 545 -6.36 -23.72 -14.46
N ALA A 546 -5.58 -23.27 -15.44
CA ALA A 546 -4.29 -23.87 -15.76
C ALA A 546 -3.14 -23.02 -15.18
N GLY A 547 -2.37 -23.58 -14.25
CA GLY A 547 -1.07 -23.03 -13.88
C GLY A 547 -0.17 -22.96 -15.12
N PHE A 548 0.34 -21.77 -15.42
CA PHE A 548 1.18 -21.58 -16.61
C PHE A 548 2.57 -22.18 -16.40
N ALA A 549 2.94 -23.14 -17.24
CA ALA A 549 4.33 -23.44 -17.55
C ALA A 549 4.85 -22.44 -18.60
N PHE A 550 5.99 -21.83 -18.31
CA PHE A 550 6.66 -20.84 -19.17
C PHE A 550 7.48 -21.54 -20.25
N ASP A 551 7.37 -21.07 -21.50
CA ASP A 551 8.19 -21.50 -22.65
C ASP A 551 9.36 -20.52 -22.85
N PRO A 552 10.61 -20.93 -22.54
CA PRO A 552 11.80 -20.09 -22.67
C PRO A 552 12.20 -19.79 -24.12
N SER A 553 11.63 -20.47 -25.12
CA SER A 553 12.07 -20.36 -26.52
C SER A 553 11.73 -19.03 -27.20
N ARG A 554 10.95 -18.16 -26.56
CA ARG A 554 10.55 -16.84 -27.08
C ARG A 554 11.48 -15.68 -26.69
N PHE A 555 12.59 -15.97 -26.02
CA PHE A 555 13.59 -14.97 -25.60
C PHE A 555 15.01 -15.34 -26.09
N GLN A 556 15.15 -15.64 -27.38
CA GLN A 556 16.44 -15.56 -28.08
C GLN A 556 16.50 -14.30 -28.94
#